data_AF-A0A8C4R4T8-F1
#
_entry.id   AF-A0A8C4R4T8-F1
#
_cell.length_a   1.000
_cell.length_b   1.000
_cell.length_c   1.000
_cell.angle_alpha   90.00
_cell.angle_beta   90.00
_cell.angle_gamma   90.00
#
_symmetry.space_group_name_H-M   'P 1'
#
loop_
_entity.id
_entity.type
_entity.pdbx_description
1 polymer ?
#
loop_
_entity_poly.entity_id
_entity_poly.type
_entity_poly.pdbx_seq_one_letter_code
_entity_poly.pdbx_strand_id
1 'polypeptide(L)'
;MEASDLGRSIGAGRTGILVFEDAGLAIMGRDISGMDDFQDQGHRNVRKRHTGESDRKIANDQAQGEDWMIEETRSYFPENFMWEIVDLKWRSSVRGKANITKEIPDSGTTWDIQAVGISLSKGLCVGPSLELTVLKQFFLKVHTPYTMKQYEQVELRVVIYNYMHQDVKGEIEVTAKDGICTYVEPKSHFSVEKNSSASFSFIVVPLSTGVSSVSVLARVFGSDVQDTVEKELKVKPEGNYEEMSRSWSVQPRRHGGEQVIIIENETPENVVPGTEMSAFLIVQGNLVAETIRNTLEKNFPRRLQMPRCSGEQNMMNMSMTVMVARYLTPNDHWSLVADYYAEDRAREIISSGFTSQLHYRKSDYSYGAWMNQHSSTWLTAFVAKVFSQAKQLVFIPVSEICGSVRWLMRKQNGNGSFHEGAPIVHKYMTGQVTGKVALTSFVFIAMLEVRETCINHVEGFTPAVERAHNYLTSHAKDNLDGFPLAITAYALSLWNTSDEVAKFTMQRLNTSGTQTEEFIHWGSNRGKAAAVESTAYGLLAAIQHEEGEIAEKAANWLSLQSTGFGGYFQSTQVQ
;
A
#
# COMPACT_ATOMS: atom_id res chain seq x y z
N MET A 1 6.17 18.00 -22.43
CA MET A 1 6.26 19.39 -22.92
C MET A 1 4.91 20.08 -22.81
N GLU A 2 3.83 19.44 -23.24
CA GLU A 2 2.45 19.97 -23.06
C GLU A 2 2.01 20.10 -21.59
N ALA A 3 2.63 19.37 -20.66
CA ALA A 3 2.39 19.58 -19.22
C ALA A 3 2.78 20.99 -18.71
N SER A 4 3.59 21.72 -19.47
CA SER A 4 3.98 23.12 -19.20
C SER A 4 3.17 24.11 -20.03
N ASP A 5 2.26 23.62 -20.88
CA ASP A 5 1.33 24.46 -21.61
C ASP A 5 0.28 24.96 -20.62
N LEU A 6 0.22 26.28 -20.46
CA LEU A 6 -0.75 26.94 -19.59
C LEU A 6 -2.07 27.21 -20.34
N GLY A 7 -2.09 26.98 -21.67
CA GLY A 7 -3.26 27.11 -22.51
C GLY A 7 -4.28 25.98 -22.27
N ARG A 8 -5.56 26.33 -22.21
CA ARG A 8 -6.63 25.38 -21.84
C ARG A 8 -7.50 24.92 -23.00
N SER A 9 -7.45 25.61 -24.14
CA SER A 9 -8.34 25.35 -25.26
C SER A 9 -7.72 25.68 -26.63
N ILE A 10 -8.51 25.48 -27.69
CA ILE A 10 -8.19 25.88 -29.08
C ILE A 10 -8.09 27.40 -29.30
N GLY A 11 -8.30 28.21 -28.25
CA GLY A 11 -8.19 29.66 -28.27
C GLY A 11 -9.52 30.33 -28.57
N ALA A 12 -10.32 30.61 -27.55
CA ALA A 12 -11.54 31.40 -27.68
C ALA A 12 -11.91 32.14 -26.39
N GLY A 13 -12.18 33.43 -26.48
CA GLY A 13 -12.59 34.26 -25.35
C GLY A 13 -13.69 35.24 -25.75
N ARG A 14 -14.69 35.41 -24.88
CA ARG A 14 -15.79 36.38 -25.11
C ARG A 14 -15.35 37.84 -24.95
N THR A 15 -14.21 38.06 -24.32
CA THR A 15 -13.58 39.37 -24.11
C THR A 15 -12.09 39.25 -24.40
N GLY A 16 -11.43 40.39 -24.66
CA GLY A 16 -10.00 40.41 -24.95
C GLY A 16 -9.17 39.72 -23.86
N ILE A 17 -9.45 40.01 -22.58
CA ILE A 17 -8.74 39.42 -21.43
C ILE A 17 -8.85 37.89 -21.38
N LEU A 18 -10.03 37.34 -21.67
CA LEU A 18 -10.26 35.89 -21.60
C LEU A 18 -9.50 35.13 -22.71
N VAL A 19 -9.18 35.78 -23.83
CA VAL A 19 -8.33 35.19 -24.87
C VAL A 19 -6.89 35.01 -24.37
N PHE A 20 -6.38 35.96 -23.56
CA PHE A 20 -5.03 35.87 -23.01
C PHE A 20 -4.95 34.86 -21.86
N GLU A 21 -5.93 34.85 -20.95
CA GLU A 21 -5.99 33.86 -19.88
C GLU A 21 -6.15 32.43 -20.40
N ASP A 22 -6.98 32.21 -21.43
CA ASP A 22 -7.17 30.90 -22.07
C ASP A 22 -5.89 30.40 -22.76
N ALA A 23 -5.02 31.32 -23.18
CA ALA A 23 -3.70 31.04 -23.74
C ALA A 23 -2.58 30.97 -22.68
N GLY A 24 -2.92 31.11 -21.39
CA GLY A 24 -1.94 31.09 -20.30
C GLY A 24 -1.06 32.36 -20.20
N LEU A 25 -1.54 33.49 -20.72
CA LEU A 25 -0.85 34.79 -20.75
C LEU A 25 -1.50 35.80 -19.80
N ALA A 26 -0.69 36.62 -19.15
CA ALA A 26 -1.11 37.77 -18.34
C ALA A 26 -0.76 39.08 -19.04
N ILE A 27 -1.69 40.05 -19.07
CA ILE A 27 -1.43 41.41 -19.56
C ILE A 27 -1.21 42.34 -18.38
N MET A 28 -0.03 42.93 -18.27
CA MET A 28 0.24 44.03 -17.33
C MET A 28 0.05 45.39 -18.01
N GLY A 29 -1.09 46.03 -17.74
CA GLY A 29 -1.40 47.40 -18.12
C GLY A 29 -1.64 48.26 -16.87
N ARG A 30 -1.24 49.54 -16.91
CA ARG A 30 -1.19 50.45 -15.74
C ARG A 30 -2.54 50.81 -15.10
N ASP A 31 -3.66 50.26 -15.58
CA ASP A 31 -5.03 50.53 -15.09
C ASP A 31 -5.93 49.29 -15.01
N ILE A 32 -5.36 48.11 -14.68
CA ILE A 32 -6.17 46.93 -14.36
C ILE A 32 -5.62 46.28 -13.08
N SER A 33 -6.38 46.39 -11.99
CA SER A 33 -6.04 45.86 -10.67
C SER A 33 -6.30 44.36 -10.57
N GLY A 34 -5.29 43.61 -10.11
CA GLY A 34 -5.46 42.29 -9.50
C GLY A 34 -4.72 41.17 -10.20
N MET A 35 -3.43 41.01 -9.90
CA MET A 35 -2.71 39.76 -10.14
C MET A 35 -1.59 39.62 -9.10
N ASP A 36 -1.64 38.52 -8.33
CA ASP A 36 -0.63 38.15 -7.34
C ASP A 36 0.55 37.44 -8.01
N ASP A 37 1.75 37.77 -7.53
CA ASP A 37 3.06 37.35 -8.03
C ASP A 37 3.31 35.83 -7.93
N PHE A 38 3.84 35.25 -9.01
CA PHE A 38 4.54 33.96 -9.02
C PHE A 38 6.02 34.19 -8.70
N GLN A 39 6.57 33.50 -7.69
CA GLN A 39 8.02 33.46 -7.42
C GLN A 39 8.64 32.07 -7.57
N ASP A 40 9.90 32.13 -8.02
CA ASP A 40 10.65 31.16 -8.81
C ASP A 40 11.49 30.18 -7.96
N GLN A 41 11.83 29.06 -8.60
CA GLN A 41 12.48 27.85 -8.11
C GLN A 41 14.00 28.00 -8.03
N GLY A 42 14.58 27.74 -6.86
CA GLY A 42 16.04 27.66 -6.67
C GLY A 42 16.51 26.24 -6.36
N HIS A 43 17.02 25.51 -7.36
CA HIS A 43 17.65 24.20 -7.17
C HIS A 43 19.17 24.32 -6.92
N ARG A 44 19.65 23.77 -5.78
CA ARG A 44 21.08 23.53 -5.51
C ARG A 44 21.41 22.04 -5.60
N ASN A 45 22.40 21.72 -6.44
CA ASN A 45 22.99 20.39 -6.61
C ASN A 45 23.96 20.02 -5.48
N VAL A 46 23.88 18.79 -4.97
CA VAL A 46 24.95 18.16 -4.16
C VAL A 46 25.27 16.77 -4.74
N ARG A 47 26.49 16.64 -5.26
CA ARG A 47 27.13 15.39 -5.70
C ARG A 47 27.56 14.54 -4.49
N LYS A 48 27.26 13.24 -4.50
CA LYS A 48 28.03 12.22 -3.77
C LYS A 48 28.50 11.15 -4.74
N ARG A 49 29.83 10.98 -4.81
CA ARG A 49 30.52 9.87 -5.48
C ARG A 49 30.49 8.66 -4.55
N HIS A 50 30.18 7.48 -5.10
CA HIS A 50 30.57 6.20 -4.53
C HIS A 50 31.26 5.40 -5.63
N THR A 51 32.53 5.10 -5.39
CA THR A 51 33.38 4.18 -6.14
C THR A 51 33.46 2.90 -5.32
N GLY A 52 33.04 1.78 -5.89
CA GLY A 52 33.19 0.45 -5.32
C GLY A 52 33.40 -0.54 -6.46
N GLU A 53 34.68 -0.85 -6.69
CA GLU A 53 35.20 -1.76 -7.70
C GLU A 53 35.26 -3.16 -7.07
N SER A 54 34.69 -4.17 -7.73
CA SER A 54 34.77 -5.56 -7.27
C SER A 54 35.30 -6.46 -8.40
N ASP A 55 36.61 -6.67 -8.39
CA ASP A 55 37.28 -7.70 -9.18
C ASP A 55 37.10 -9.06 -8.50
N ARG A 56 36.49 -10.02 -9.21
CA ARG A 56 36.56 -11.45 -8.86
C ARG A 56 37.37 -12.19 -9.91
N LYS A 57 38.55 -12.65 -9.49
CA LYS A 57 39.41 -13.59 -10.23
C LYS A 57 38.82 -15.00 -10.10
N ILE A 58 38.60 -15.65 -11.24
CA ILE A 58 38.27 -17.08 -11.32
C ILE A 58 39.58 -17.86 -11.43
N ALA A 59 39.83 -18.74 -10.46
CA ALA A 59 40.92 -19.70 -10.51
C ALA A 59 40.46 -20.95 -11.28
N ASN A 60 41.31 -21.40 -12.19
CA ASN A 60 41.08 -22.51 -13.09
C ASN A 60 41.80 -23.74 -12.52
N ASP A 61 41.07 -24.75 -12.07
CA ASP A 61 41.65 -26.05 -11.68
C ASP A 61 41.19 -27.12 -12.67
N GLN A 62 42.17 -27.71 -13.34
CA GLN A 62 42.01 -28.76 -14.34
C GLN A 62 41.88 -30.11 -13.65
N ALA A 63 40.77 -30.83 -13.91
CA ALA A 63 40.68 -32.26 -13.70
C ALA A 63 40.22 -32.91 -15.02
N GLN A 64 41.06 -33.79 -15.54
CA GLN A 64 40.87 -34.51 -16.80
C GLN A 64 39.78 -35.60 -16.67
N GLY A 65 38.78 -35.53 -17.53
CA GLY A 65 37.76 -36.56 -17.79
C GLY A 65 37.26 -36.39 -19.22
N GLU A 66 36.93 -37.50 -19.88
CA GLU A 66 36.73 -37.64 -21.33
C GLU A 66 35.90 -36.54 -22.01
N ASP A 67 36.47 -35.97 -23.08
CA ASP A 67 36.05 -34.73 -23.76
C ASP A 67 34.88 -34.99 -24.72
N TRP A 68 33.67 -34.95 -24.16
CA TRP A 68 32.45 -34.64 -24.92
C TRP A 68 32.28 -33.12 -24.88
N MET A 69 31.99 -32.47 -26.02
CA MET A 69 31.71 -31.03 -26.08
C MET A 69 30.50 -30.69 -25.20
N ILE A 70 30.73 -30.29 -23.94
CA ILE A 70 29.67 -29.91 -23.02
C ILE A 70 29.12 -28.56 -23.49
N GLU A 71 27.92 -28.58 -24.07
CA GLU A 71 27.14 -27.37 -24.31
C GLU A 71 26.97 -26.56 -23.01
N GLU A 72 27.16 -25.24 -23.11
CA GLU A 72 27.27 -24.34 -21.97
C GLU A 72 25.99 -24.31 -21.10
N THR A 73 26.16 -24.40 -19.78
CA THR A 73 25.03 -24.44 -18.83
C THR A 73 24.32 -23.10 -18.74
N ARG A 74 23.02 -23.10 -19.06
CA ARG A 74 22.18 -21.91 -18.96
C ARG A 74 21.83 -21.60 -17.51
N SER A 75 22.29 -20.46 -17.02
CA SER A 75 22.15 -20.05 -15.62
C SER A 75 21.74 -18.59 -15.46
N TYR A 76 21.96 -17.75 -16.48
CA TYR A 76 21.70 -16.32 -16.42
C TYR A 76 20.34 -15.95 -17.05
N PHE A 77 19.32 -15.81 -16.20
CA PHE A 77 17.94 -15.53 -16.60
C PHE A 77 17.40 -14.20 -16.02
N PRO A 78 17.97 -13.04 -16.39
CA PRO A 78 17.49 -11.75 -15.93
C PRO A 78 16.15 -11.37 -16.59
N GLU A 79 15.41 -10.46 -15.96
CA GLU A 79 14.25 -9.80 -16.57
C GLU A 79 14.64 -8.52 -17.33
N ASN A 80 15.79 -7.92 -16.99
CA ASN A 80 16.35 -6.73 -17.62
C ASN A 80 17.87 -6.87 -17.73
N PHE A 81 18.44 -6.52 -18.88
CA PHE A 81 19.89 -6.50 -19.13
C PHE A 81 20.25 -5.26 -19.96
N MET A 82 21.54 -4.92 -20.04
CA MET A 82 22.04 -3.70 -20.74
C MET A 82 21.56 -2.37 -20.14
N TRP A 83 21.31 -2.33 -18.82
CA TRP A 83 21.03 -1.07 -18.10
C TRP A 83 22.31 -0.26 -17.85
N GLU A 84 22.81 0.42 -18.87
CA GLU A 84 24.05 1.20 -18.80
C GLU A 84 23.96 2.56 -19.50
N ILE A 85 24.80 3.50 -19.07
CA ILE A 85 24.95 4.82 -19.69
C ILE A 85 26.23 4.82 -20.52
N VAL A 86 26.11 5.04 -21.82
CA VAL A 86 27.26 5.14 -22.73
C VAL A 86 27.50 6.59 -23.11
N ASP A 87 28.66 7.13 -22.71
CA ASP A 87 29.10 8.44 -23.17
C ASP A 87 29.72 8.33 -24.58
N LEU A 88 29.05 8.93 -25.57
CA LEU A 88 29.49 8.96 -26.95
C LEU A 88 30.69 9.90 -27.20
N LYS A 89 31.28 10.49 -26.15
CA LYS A 89 32.33 11.52 -26.27
C LYS A 89 33.75 11.02 -26.52
N TRP A 90 34.12 9.75 -26.36
CA TRP A 90 35.55 9.39 -26.48
C TRP A 90 35.94 7.92 -26.78
N ARG A 91 35.36 7.24 -27.78
CA ARG A 91 36.03 6.04 -28.35
C ARG A 91 35.87 5.96 -29.87
N SER A 92 36.97 6.27 -30.56
CA SER A 92 37.36 5.98 -31.95
C SER A 92 36.46 6.44 -33.14
N SER A 93 37.05 7.37 -33.90
CA SER A 93 37.08 7.53 -35.37
C SER A 93 35.86 7.97 -36.19
N VAL A 94 34.63 8.05 -35.68
CA VAL A 94 33.55 8.77 -36.38
C VAL A 94 32.65 9.50 -35.36
N ARG A 95 32.48 10.83 -35.49
CA ARG A 95 31.65 11.65 -34.58
C ARG A 95 30.26 11.02 -34.40
N GLY A 96 29.90 10.68 -33.15
CA GLY A 96 28.53 10.39 -32.74
C GLY A 96 28.06 8.94 -32.85
N LYS A 97 28.95 7.95 -33.01
CA LYS A 97 28.60 6.52 -32.99
C LYS A 97 29.40 5.76 -31.95
N ALA A 98 28.78 4.82 -31.25
CA ALA A 98 29.43 3.85 -30.40
C ALA A 98 28.94 2.45 -30.76
N ASN A 99 29.86 1.49 -30.80
CA ASN A 99 29.53 0.08 -30.93
C ASN A 99 29.60 -0.55 -29.54
N ILE A 100 28.51 -1.20 -29.13
CA ILE A 100 28.39 -1.89 -27.86
C ILE A 100 28.29 -3.38 -28.16
N THR A 101 29.22 -4.16 -27.60
CA THR A 101 29.19 -5.62 -27.70
C THR A 101 28.82 -6.18 -26.32
N LYS A 102 27.77 -7.00 -26.27
CA LYS A 102 27.28 -7.65 -25.05
C LYS A 102 26.89 -9.09 -25.36
N GLU A 103 27.07 -9.95 -24.36
CA GLU A 103 26.54 -11.30 -24.39
C GLU A 103 25.04 -11.27 -24.09
N ILE A 104 24.28 -12.06 -24.84
CA ILE A 104 22.83 -12.15 -24.71
C ILE A 104 22.53 -13.12 -23.56
N PRO A 105 21.56 -12.82 -22.67
CA PRO A 105 21.22 -13.74 -21.60
C PRO A 105 20.64 -15.07 -22.10
N ASP A 106 20.72 -16.11 -21.28
CA ASP A 106 20.32 -17.49 -21.62
C ASP A 106 18.80 -17.70 -21.79
N SER A 107 18.03 -16.62 -21.67
CA SER A 107 16.57 -16.64 -21.78
C SER A 107 16.16 -16.69 -23.24
N GLY A 108 15.52 -17.78 -23.64
CA GLY A 108 14.84 -17.91 -24.94
C GLY A 108 13.59 -17.04 -25.00
N THR A 109 13.76 -15.74 -25.20
CA THR A 109 12.72 -14.72 -25.27
C THR A 109 12.98 -13.76 -26.43
N THR A 110 12.03 -12.85 -26.66
CA THR A 110 12.28 -11.66 -27.48
C THR A 110 12.61 -10.50 -26.54
N TRP A 111 13.77 -9.87 -26.77
CA TRP A 111 14.24 -8.71 -26.04
C TRP A 111 13.87 -7.44 -26.79
N ASP A 112 13.27 -6.47 -26.10
CA ASP A 112 13.02 -5.14 -26.62
C ASP A 112 14.11 -4.18 -26.13
N ILE A 113 15.08 -3.87 -26.99
CA ILE A 113 16.23 -3.03 -26.66
C ILE A 113 15.88 -1.57 -26.97
N GLN A 114 15.83 -0.74 -25.93
CA GLN A 114 15.50 0.68 -26.03
C GLN A 114 16.71 1.56 -25.73
N ALA A 115 16.83 2.67 -26.45
CA ALA A 115 17.91 3.64 -26.25
C ALA A 115 17.32 5.04 -26.02
N VAL A 116 17.74 5.68 -24.93
CA VAL A 116 17.39 7.08 -24.62
C VAL A 116 18.66 7.91 -24.65
N GLY A 117 18.72 8.87 -25.57
CA GLY A 117 19.84 9.78 -25.73
C GLY A 117 19.55 11.15 -25.10
N ILE A 118 20.53 11.70 -24.39
CA ILE A 118 20.51 13.08 -23.90
C ILE A 118 21.73 13.83 -24.41
N SER A 119 21.51 14.99 -25.03
CA SER A 119 22.55 15.89 -25.51
C SER A 119 22.30 17.30 -25.03
N LEU A 120 23.37 18.00 -24.62
CA LEU A 120 23.29 19.41 -24.24
C LEU A 120 22.80 20.31 -25.39
N SER A 121 23.09 19.94 -26.65
CA SER A 121 22.72 20.76 -27.81
C SER A 121 21.39 20.38 -28.46
N LYS A 122 20.89 19.16 -28.21
CA LYS A 122 19.68 18.64 -28.88
C LYS A 122 18.58 18.16 -27.93
N GLY A 123 18.80 18.25 -26.61
CA GLY A 123 17.85 17.79 -25.60
C GLY A 123 17.78 16.26 -25.51
N LEU A 124 16.61 15.76 -25.12
CA LEU A 124 16.31 14.34 -24.94
C LEU A 124 15.66 13.76 -26.22
N CYS A 125 16.08 12.56 -26.61
CA CYS A 125 15.51 11.82 -27.73
C CYS A 125 15.41 10.33 -27.37
N VAL A 126 14.29 9.70 -27.72
CA VAL A 126 14.09 8.25 -27.57
C VAL A 126 14.24 7.63 -28.96
N GLY A 127 15.16 6.68 -29.10
CA GLY A 127 15.35 5.93 -30.34
C GLY A 127 14.24 4.90 -30.57
N PRO A 128 14.03 4.45 -31.81
CA PRO A 128 13.17 3.30 -32.07
C PRO A 128 13.73 2.08 -31.34
N SER A 129 12.83 1.22 -30.86
CA SER A 129 13.24 0.01 -30.17
C SER A 129 13.68 -1.08 -31.15
N LEU A 130 14.57 -1.97 -30.69
CA LEU A 130 15.08 -3.09 -31.46
C LEU A 130 14.61 -4.40 -30.83
N GLU A 131 13.80 -5.15 -31.56
CA GLU A 131 13.37 -6.48 -31.16
C GLU A 131 14.42 -7.53 -31.56
N LEU A 132 14.90 -8.30 -30.57
CA LEU A 132 15.87 -9.36 -30.76
C LEU A 132 15.33 -10.68 -30.19
N THR A 133 14.96 -11.61 -31.07
CA THR A 133 14.46 -12.94 -30.67
C THR A 133 15.59 -13.94 -30.53
N VAL A 134 15.66 -14.59 -29.37
CA VAL A 134 16.63 -15.64 -29.04
C VAL A 134 15.89 -16.97 -28.94
N LEU A 135 16.25 -17.93 -29.77
CA LEU A 135 15.58 -19.24 -29.81
C LEU A 135 16.59 -20.37 -30.06
N LYS A 136 16.56 -21.39 -29.20
CA LYS A 136 17.21 -22.69 -29.44
C LYS A 136 16.19 -23.63 -30.06
N GLN A 137 16.63 -24.49 -30.99
CA GLN A 137 15.74 -25.48 -31.62
C GLN A 137 15.37 -26.64 -30.68
N PHE A 138 16.24 -26.95 -29.72
CA PHE A 138 15.99 -27.88 -28.63
C PHE A 138 16.39 -27.20 -27.32
N PHE A 139 15.50 -27.16 -26.33
CA PHE A 139 15.80 -26.61 -25.01
C PHE A 139 14.80 -27.09 -23.96
N LEU A 140 15.20 -26.96 -22.70
CA LEU A 140 14.38 -27.24 -21.55
C LEU A 140 13.99 -25.97 -20.78
N LYS A 141 12.83 -26.01 -20.13
CA LYS A 141 12.33 -24.93 -19.26
C LYS A 141 11.95 -25.52 -17.92
N VAL A 142 12.70 -25.14 -16.89
CA VAL A 142 12.42 -25.51 -15.50
C VAL A 142 11.50 -24.46 -14.88
N HIS A 143 10.32 -24.88 -14.46
CA HIS A 143 9.37 -24.03 -13.73
C HIS A 143 9.63 -24.16 -12.23
N THR A 144 10.00 -23.06 -11.61
CA THR A 144 10.21 -22.96 -10.17
C THR A 144 9.20 -22.02 -9.52
N PRO A 145 8.73 -22.30 -8.29
CA PRO A 145 7.94 -21.34 -7.54
C PRO A 145 8.79 -20.13 -7.13
N TYR A 146 8.14 -19.02 -6.81
CA TYR A 146 8.84 -17.81 -6.37
C TYR A 146 9.67 -18.03 -5.09
N THR A 147 9.09 -18.75 -4.12
CA THR A 147 9.74 -19.17 -2.87
C THR A 147 9.17 -20.50 -2.40
N MET A 148 9.98 -21.29 -1.70
CA MET A 148 9.60 -22.55 -1.05
C MET A 148 9.80 -22.43 0.46
N LYS A 149 9.09 -23.23 1.27
CA LYS A 149 9.41 -23.39 2.69
C LYS A 149 10.37 -24.56 2.91
N GLN A 150 11.21 -24.45 3.92
CA GLN A 150 12.05 -25.56 4.39
C GLN A 150 11.16 -26.77 4.75
N TYR A 151 11.61 -27.97 4.38
CA TYR A 151 10.90 -29.25 4.56
C TYR A 151 9.60 -29.41 3.76
N GLU A 152 9.24 -28.45 2.91
CA GLU A 152 8.10 -28.54 2.02
C GLU A 152 8.43 -29.39 0.80
N GLN A 153 7.63 -30.43 0.54
CA GLN A 153 7.75 -31.23 -0.67
C GLN A 153 7.11 -30.51 -1.85
N VAL A 154 7.90 -30.22 -2.89
CA VAL A 154 7.43 -29.50 -4.08
C VAL A 154 7.75 -30.31 -5.33
N GLU A 155 6.78 -30.39 -6.24
CA GLU A 155 6.96 -30.93 -7.58
C GLU A 155 7.40 -29.82 -8.53
N LEU A 156 8.62 -29.92 -9.07
CA LEU A 156 9.12 -29.03 -10.11
C LEU A 156 8.83 -29.63 -11.48
N ARG A 157 8.32 -28.79 -12.38
CA ARG A 157 7.98 -29.19 -13.75
C ARG A 157 9.03 -28.70 -14.73
N VAL A 158 9.56 -29.62 -15.51
CA VAL A 158 10.44 -29.38 -16.65
C VAL A 158 9.64 -29.58 -17.92
N VAL A 159 9.76 -28.65 -18.87
CA VAL A 159 9.20 -28.80 -20.21
C VAL A 159 10.34 -28.84 -21.22
N ILE A 160 10.40 -29.89 -22.01
CA ILE A 160 11.35 -30.06 -23.10
C ILE A 160 10.65 -29.67 -24.39
N TYR A 161 11.24 -28.72 -25.12
CA TYR A 161 10.75 -28.26 -26.41
C TYR A 161 11.61 -28.82 -27.53
N ASN A 162 10.96 -29.41 -28.54
CA ASN A 162 11.60 -29.88 -29.75
C ASN A 162 11.01 -29.14 -30.97
N TYR A 163 11.71 -28.10 -31.43
CA TYR A 163 11.40 -27.38 -32.67
C TYR A 163 12.19 -27.92 -33.88
N MET A 164 12.85 -29.08 -33.76
CA MET A 164 13.50 -29.74 -34.88
C MET A 164 12.47 -30.50 -35.73
N HIS A 165 12.87 -30.84 -36.96
CA HIS A 165 12.01 -31.53 -37.93
C HIS A 165 11.91 -33.05 -37.73
N GLN A 166 12.50 -33.58 -36.67
CA GLN A 166 12.56 -35.01 -36.35
C GLN A 166 12.17 -35.28 -34.89
N ASP A 167 11.72 -36.49 -34.62
CA ASP A 167 11.42 -36.94 -33.26
C ASP A 167 12.73 -37.16 -32.49
N VAL A 168 12.74 -36.77 -31.23
CA VAL A 168 13.90 -36.92 -30.34
C VAL A 168 13.61 -37.87 -29.19
N LYS A 169 14.59 -38.71 -28.87
CA LYS A 169 14.60 -39.54 -27.67
C LYS A 169 15.89 -39.29 -26.92
N GLY A 170 15.84 -39.29 -25.59
CA GLY A 170 16.98 -38.93 -24.78
C GLY A 170 16.82 -39.27 -23.31
N GLU A 171 17.76 -38.79 -22.52
CA GLU A 171 17.82 -38.95 -21.07
C GLU A 171 17.79 -37.59 -20.35
N ILE A 172 17.14 -37.56 -19.20
CA ILE A 172 17.14 -36.42 -18.27
C ILE A 172 17.96 -36.79 -17.05
N GLU A 173 18.88 -35.91 -16.68
CA GLU A 173 19.64 -35.98 -15.45
C GLU A 173 19.33 -34.74 -14.60
N VAL A 174 19.07 -34.95 -13.30
CA VAL A 174 18.80 -33.89 -12.34
C VAL A 174 19.83 -33.97 -11.23
N THR A 175 20.51 -32.85 -11.00
CA THR A 175 21.46 -32.68 -9.90
C THR A 175 21.01 -31.53 -9.01
N ALA A 176 21.12 -31.71 -7.70
CA ALA A 176 20.79 -30.69 -6.71
C ALA A 176 22.04 -30.35 -5.90
N LYS A 177 22.24 -29.06 -5.60
CA LYS A 177 23.29 -28.64 -4.67
C LYS A 177 22.93 -28.97 -3.23
N ASP A 178 23.94 -28.89 -2.36
CA ASP A 178 23.78 -29.08 -0.92
C ASP A 178 22.59 -28.27 -0.37
N GLY A 179 21.86 -28.88 0.56
CA GLY A 179 20.65 -28.30 1.13
C GLY A 179 19.36 -28.58 0.36
N ILE A 180 19.40 -29.29 -0.76
CA ILE A 180 18.21 -29.79 -1.47
C ILE A 180 18.29 -31.31 -1.57
N CYS A 181 17.25 -31.99 -1.07
CA CYS A 181 17.04 -33.41 -1.32
C CYS A 181 16.18 -33.56 -2.58
N THR A 182 16.62 -34.37 -3.53
CA THR A 182 15.83 -34.73 -4.71
C THR A 182 15.99 -36.21 -5.00
N TYR A 183 14.95 -36.80 -5.58
CA TYR A 183 15.00 -38.16 -6.09
C TYR A 183 14.53 -38.15 -7.55
N VAL A 184 15.42 -38.57 -8.43
CA VAL A 184 15.15 -38.83 -9.84
C VAL A 184 15.73 -40.19 -10.18
N GLU A 185 14.95 -41.02 -10.88
CA GLU A 185 15.46 -42.30 -11.36
C GLU A 185 16.65 -42.03 -12.30
N PRO A 186 17.81 -42.68 -12.07
CA PRO A 186 19.07 -42.37 -12.78
C PRO A 186 19.05 -42.62 -14.30
N LYS A 187 17.91 -43.04 -14.87
CA LYS A 187 17.69 -43.27 -16.31
C LYS A 187 16.29 -42.84 -16.74
N SER A 188 15.90 -41.62 -16.37
CA SER A 188 14.61 -41.06 -16.80
C SER A 188 14.69 -40.71 -18.28
N HIS A 189 13.94 -41.43 -19.10
CA HIS A 189 13.95 -41.27 -20.56
C HIS A 189 12.84 -40.33 -21.01
N PHE A 190 13.10 -39.55 -22.06
CA PHE A 190 12.09 -38.74 -22.73
C PHE A 190 11.97 -39.09 -24.20
N SER A 191 10.78 -38.85 -24.76
CA SER A 191 10.50 -38.91 -26.20
C SER A 191 9.65 -37.69 -26.53
N VAL A 192 10.13 -36.84 -27.45
CA VAL A 192 9.39 -35.66 -27.92
C VAL A 192 9.29 -35.74 -29.43
N GLU A 193 8.07 -35.71 -29.95
CA GLU A 193 7.83 -35.64 -31.39
C GLU A 193 8.38 -34.35 -31.99
N LYS A 194 8.57 -34.32 -33.32
CA LYS A 194 8.94 -33.10 -34.06
C LYS A 194 7.94 -31.97 -33.80
N ASN A 195 8.43 -30.74 -33.66
CA ASN A 195 7.63 -29.53 -33.40
C ASN A 195 6.65 -29.66 -32.21
N SER A 196 7.01 -30.44 -31.20
CA SER A 196 6.18 -30.73 -30.03
C SER A 196 6.96 -30.48 -28.72
N SER A 197 6.27 -30.65 -27.59
CA SER A 197 6.86 -30.55 -26.26
C SER A 197 6.42 -31.71 -25.37
N ALA A 198 7.29 -32.14 -24.46
CA ALA A 198 6.94 -33.07 -23.41
C ALA A 198 7.25 -32.46 -22.04
N SER A 199 6.56 -32.91 -21.00
CA SER A 199 6.85 -32.49 -19.63
C SER A 199 7.30 -33.65 -18.76
N PHE A 200 8.31 -33.37 -17.95
CA PHE A 200 8.86 -34.24 -16.93
C PHE A 200 8.75 -33.52 -15.58
N SER A 201 8.41 -34.23 -14.53
CA SER A 201 8.32 -33.68 -13.17
C SER A 201 9.25 -34.43 -12.24
N PHE A 202 9.83 -33.71 -11.28
CA PHE A 202 10.61 -34.31 -10.20
C PHE A 202 10.32 -33.61 -8.88
N ILE A 203 10.54 -34.33 -7.79
CA ILE A 203 10.28 -33.85 -6.44
C ILE A 203 11.57 -33.28 -5.84
N VAL A 204 11.44 -32.14 -5.18
CA VAL A 204 12.49 -31.53 -4.36
C VAL A 204 11.97 -31.28 -2.95
N VAL A 205 12.85 -31.45 -1.97
CA VAL A 205 12.62 -31.12 -0.56
C VAL A 205 13.81 -30.30 -0.08
N PRO A 206 13.64 -29.00 0.18
CA PRO A 206 14.72 -28.16 0.68
C PRO A 206 14.96 -28.42 2.18
N LEU A 207 16.20 -28.68 2.54
CA LEU A 207 16.63 -29.02 3.90
C LEU A 207 17.26 -27.83 4.64
N SER A 208 17.74 -26.82 3.92
CA SER A 208 18.30 -25.59 4.48
C SER A 208 17.63 -24.33 3.90
N THR A 209 17.66 -23.24 4.68
CA THR A 209 17.13 -21.93 4.26
C THR A 209 18.14 -21.18 3.39
N GLY A 210 17.68 -20.16 2.67
CA GLY A 210 18.52 -19.31 1.82
C GLY A 210 18.33 -19.59 0.34
N VAL A 211 19.41 -19.49 -0.43
CA VAL A 211 19.41 -19.73 -1.88
C VAL A 211 20.24 -20.98 -2.16
N SER A 212 19.64 -21.99 -2.79
CA SER A 212 20.33 -23.16 -3.34
C SER A 212 19.89 -23.35 -4.79
N SER A 213 20.42 -24.34 -5.52
CA SER A 213 20.08 -24.54 -6.93
C SER A 213 19.88 -26.00 -7.32
N VAL A 214 19.09 -26.18 -8.37
CA VAL A 214 18.93 -27.44 -9.09
C VAL A 214 19.40 -27.25 -10.52
N SER A 215 20.11 -28.23 -11.06
CA SER A 215 20.54 -28.30 -12.44
C SER A 215 19.86 -29.47 -13.13
N VAL A 216 19.30 -29.22 -14.30
CA VAL A 216 18.62 -30.21 -15.13
C VAL A 216 19.31 -30.27 -16.48
N LEU A 217 19.80 -31.44 -16.85
CA LEU A 217 20.42 -31.75 -18.14
C LEU A 217 19.45 -32.64 -18.95
N ALA A 218 19.21 -32.30 -20.20
CA ALA A 218 18.53 -33.16 -21.17
C ALA A 218 19.48 -33.45 -22.33
N ARG A 219 19.75 -34.73 -22.60
CA ARG A 219 20.64 -35.18 -23.68
C ARG A 219 19.88 -36.05 -24.68
N VAL A 220 20.03 -35.76 -25.97
CA VAL A 220 19.44 -36.56 -27.06
C VAL A 220 20.36 -37.75 -27.39
N PHE A 221 19.80 -38.94 -27.56
CA PHE A 221 20.60 -40.13 -27.88
C PHE A 221 21.18 -40.08 -29.29
N GLY A 222 22.44 -40.48 -29.42
CA GLY A 222 23.12 -40.59 -30.71
C GLY A 222 23.32 -39.25 -31.43
N SER A 223 23.28 -38.14 -30.69
CA SER A 223 23.43 -36.78 -31.17
C SER A 223 24.19 -35.94 -30.14
N ASP A 224 24.88 -34.88 -30.58
CA ASP A 224 25.52 -33.91 -29.70
C ASP A 224 24.54 -32.83 -29.17
N VAL A 225 23.23 -32.98 -29.45
CA VAL A 225 22.20 -32.05 -28.98
C VAL A 225 21.89 -32.30 -27.51
N GLN A 226 22.12 -31.29 -26.68
CA GLN A 226 21.75 -31.31 -25.27
C GLN A 226 21.33 -29.91 -24.80
N ASP A 227 20.85 -29.80 -23.57
CA ASP A 227 20.62 -28.50 -22.94
C ASP A 227 20.69 -28.69 -21.42
N THR A 228 21.36 -27.76 -20.73
CA THR A 228 21.48 -27.77 -19.27
C THR A 228 20.95 -26.47 -18.72
N VAL A 229 20.07 -26.52 -17.71
CA VAL A 229 19.57 -25.34 -17.00
C VAL A 229 19.82 -25.46 -15.52
N GLU A 230 20.47 -24.46 -14.95
CA GLU A 230 20.56 -24.26 -13.51
C GLU A 230 19.53 -23.21 -13.07
N LYS A 231 18.72 -23.56 -12.06
CA LYS A 231 17.76 -22.64 -11.43
C LYS A 231 18.00 -22.51 -9.94
N GLU A 232 18.06 -21.27 -9.49
CA GLU A 232 18.04 -20.92 -8.07
C GLU A 232 16.66 -21.15 -7.46
N LEU A 233 16.64 -21.79 -6.29
CA LEU A 233 15.49 -22.00 -5.44
C LEU A 233 15.65 -21.16 -4.17
N LYS A 234 14.68 -20.27 -3.92
CA LYS A 234 14.65 -19.40 -2.72
C LYS A 234 13.87 -20.11 -1.62
N VAL A 235 14.56 -20.53 -0.57
CA VAL A 235 13.99 -21.28 0.56
C VAL A 235 13.85 -20.37 1.78
N LYS A 236 12.63 -20.27 2.29
CA LYS A 236 12.29 -19.60 3.55
C LYS A 236 12.23 -20.61 4.70
N PRO A 237 12.50 -20.17 5.94
CA PRO A 237 12.23 -21.00 7.11
C PRO A 237 10.75 -21.39 7.21
N GLU A 238 10.49 -22.41 8.03
CA GLU A 238 9.14 -22.76 8.43
C GLU A 238 8.47 -21.65 9.27
N GLY A 239 7.16 -21.78 9.49
CA GLY A 239 6.38 -20.80 10.25
C GLY A 239 5.90 -19.60 9.42
N ASN A 240 5.48 -18.57 10.15
CA ASN A 240 4.97 -17.31 9.61
C ASN A 240 5.79 -16.15 10.17
N TYR A 241 5.97 -15.10 9.36
CA TYR A 241 6.65 -13.90 9.82
C TYR A 241 5.80 -13.17 10.86
N GLU A 242 6.29 -13.14 12.09
CA GLU A 242 5.71 -12.35 13.17
C GLU A 242 6.61 -11.16 13.48
N GLU A 243 5.95 -10.02 13.72
CA GLU A 243 6.60 -8.77 14.06
C GLU A 243 6.11 -8.36 15.44
N MET A 244 7.04 -8.17 16.37
CA MET A 244 6.74 -7.71 17.72
C MET A 244 7.26 -6.29 17.89
N SER A 245 6.39 -5.39 18.33
CA SER A 245 6.73 -4.00 18.59
C SER A 245 6.40 -3.64 20.02
N ARG A 246 7.35 -3.00 20.70
CA ARG A 246 7.16 -2.38 22.01
C ARG A 246 7.47 -0.90 21.89
N SER A 247 6.65 -0.10 22.54
CA SER A 247 6.75 1.36 22.50
C SER A 247 6.93 1.89 23.91
N TRP A 248 7.82 2.87 24.05
CA TRP A 248 8.07 3.55 25.31
C TRP A 248 7.98 5.06 25.10
N SER A 249 7.41 5.77 26.07
CA SER A 249 7.33 7.24 26.05
C SER A 249 8.58 7.84 26.66
N VAL A 250 9.22 8.77 25.94
CA VAL A 250 10.40 9.51 26.41
C VAL A 250 10.00 10.95 26.72
N GLN A 251 9.85 11.28 28.00
CA GLN A 251 9.44 12.59 28.53
C GLN A 251 10.37 13.05 29.67
N PRO A 252 11.64 13.42 29.40
CA PRO A 252 12.62 13.73 30.44
C PRO A 252 12.20 14.85 31.39
N ARG A 253 11.40 15.81 30.91
CA ARG A 253 10.84 16.91 31.73
C ARG A 253 9.99 16.42 32.90
N ARG A 254 9.27 15.30 32.74
CA ARG A 254 8.47 14.69 33.82
C ARG A 254 9.30 13.87 34.81
N HIS A 255 10.52 13.50 34.41
CA HIS A 255 11.44 12.68 35.21
C HIS A 255 12.61 13.49 35.79
N GLY A 256 12.43 14.80 36.00
CA GLY A 256 13.47 15.63 36.63
C GLY A 256 14.64 16.01 35.69
N GLY A 257 14.44 15.90 34.38
CA GLY A 257 15.40 16.32 33.35
C GLY A 257 16.11 15.17 32.64
N GLU A 258 16.18 13.99 33.26
CA GLU A 258 16.81 12.79 32.72
C GLU A 258 15.88 11.59 32.84
N GLN A 259 15.74 10.82 31.77
CA GLN A 259 14.97 9.57 31.77
C GLN A 259 15.81 8.49 31.11
N VAL A 260 15.96 7.36 31.80
CA VAL A 260 16.70 6.18 31.31
C VAL A 260 15.71 5.03 31.14
N ILE A 261 15.71 4.42 29.97
CA ILE A 261 14.88 3.26 29.63
C ILE A 261 15.82 2.11 29.25
N ILE A 262 15.73 1.00 29.97
CA ILE A 262 16.52 -0.20 29.73
C ILE A 262 15.63 -1.19 28.98
N ILE A 263 16.07 -1.60 27.78
CA ILE A 263 15.35 -2.56 26.95
C ILE A 263 16.14 -3.86 26.97
N GLU A 264 15.57 -4.89 27.60
CA GLU A 264 16.16 -6.22 27.61
C GLU A 264 15.88 -6.95 26.29
N ASN A 265 16.84 -7.75 25.85
CA ASN A 265 16.69 -8.56 24.64
C ASN A 265 15.87 -9.81 24.99
N GLU A 266 14.57 -9.79 24.69
CA GLU A 266 13.70 -10.94 24.89
C GLU A 266 13.55 -11.72 23.58
N THR A 267 13.96 -12.99 23.59
CA THR A 267 13.70 -13.92 22.50
C THR A 267 12.28 -14.48 22.67
N PRO A 268 11.37 -14.32 21.68
CA PRO A 268 10.04 -14.90 21.77
C PRO A 268 10.09 -16.43 21.91
N GLU A 269 9.14 -17.00 22.66
CA GLU A 269 9.14 -18.46 22.94
C GLU A 269 8.94 -19.33 21.69
N ASN A 270 8.27 -18.79 20.66
CA ASN A 270 7.88 -19.53 19.45
C ASN A 270 8.80 -19.25 18.24
N VAL A 271 10.06 -18.90 18.47
CA VAL A 271 11.03 -18.68 17.38
C VAL A 271 11.45 -20.01 16.77
N VAL A 272 11.36 -20.09 15.44
CA VAL A 272 11.84 -21.25 14.69
C VAL A 272 13.37 -21.34 14.82
N PRO A 273 13.93 -22.49 15.22
CA PRO A 273 15.38 -22.64 15.37
C PRO A 273 16.13 -22.31 14.07
N GLY A 274 17.24 -21.58 14.19
CA GLY A 274 18.10 -21.23 13.03
C GLY A 274 17.57 -20.08 12.16
N THR A 275 16.50 -19.39 12.56
CA THR A 275 16.07 -18.16 11.88
C THR A 275 16.82 -16.93 12.40
N GLU A 276 17.28 -16.07 11.49
CA GLU A 276 17.82 -14.77 11.84
C GLU A 276 16.71 -13.87 12.40
N MET A 277 16.94 -13.31 13.58
CA MET A 277 16.09 -12.27 14.16
C MET A 277 16.71 -10.90 13.87
N SER A 278 15.92 -9.98 13.34
CA SER A 278 16.32 -8.59 13.18
C SER A 278 15.55 -7.73 14.17
N ALA A 279 16.28 -7.00 15.01
CA ALA A 279 15.72 -6.01 15.91
C ALA A 279 16.11 -4.61 15.42
N PHE A 280 15.16 -3.68 15.50
CA PHE A 280 15.38 -2.29 15.11
C PHE A 280 14.88 -1.38 16.22
N LEU A 281 15.65 -0.33 16.51
CA LEU A 281 15.25 0.74 17.42
C LEU A 281 14.88 1.97 16.60
N ILE A 282 13.67 2.47 16.82
CA ILE A 282 13.17 3.70 16.19
C ILE A 282 12.97 4.74 17.30
N VAL A 283 13.73 5.83 17.24
CA VAL A 283 13.61 6.96 18.19
C VAL A 283 13.05 8.16 17.43
N GLN A 284 11.93 8.71 17.90
CA GLN A 284 11.21 9.77 17.20
C GLN A 284 10.78 10.89 18.14
N GLY A 285 10.88 12.13 17.66
CA GLY A 285 10.39 13.31 18.38
C GLY A 285 8.90 13.59 18.17
N ASN A 286 8.27 12.99 17.15
CA ASN A 286 6.85 13.12 16.86
C ASN A 286 6.31 11.82 16.27
N LEU A 287 5.45 11.12 17.02
CA LEU A 287 4.88 9.85 16.62
C LEU A 287 3.87 9.96 15.45
N VAL A 288 3.21 11.11 15.34
CA VAL A 288 2.20 11.34 14.29
C VAL A 288 2.88 11.46 12.91
N ALA A 289 4.08 12.06 12.86
CA ALA A 289 4.82 12.31 11.62
C ALA A 289 5.18 11.02 10.86
N GLU A 290 5.46 9.93 11.56
CA GLU A 290 5.82 8.65 10.93
C GLU A 290 4.59 7.91 10.39
N THR A 291 3.49 7.89 11.15
CA THR A 291 2.21 7.33 10.69
C THR A 291 1.77 8.04 9.40
N ILE A 292 1.94 9.35 9.36
CA ILE A 292 1.71 10.20 8.20
C ILE A 292 2.63 9.82 7.04
N ARG A 293 3.95 9.77 7.26
CA ARG A 293 4.94 9.45 6.23
C ARG A 293 4.64 8.11 5.57
N ASN A 294 4.41 7.07 6.38
CA ASN A 294 4.15 5.73 5.88
C ASN A 294 2.83 5.65 5.10
N THR A 295 1.77 6.31 5.58
CA THR A 295 0.47 6.35 4.86
C THR A 295 0.59 6.94 3.46
N LEU A 296 1.57 7.83 3.23
CA LEU A 296 1.80 8.51 1.96
C LEU A 296 2.89 7.86 1.08
N GLU A 297 3.61 6.86 1.62
CA GLU A 297 4.62 6.11 0.86
C GLU A 297 4.00 4.99 0.03
N LYS A 298 4.41 4.92 -1.25
CA LYS A 298 3.94 3.88 -2.20
C LYS A 298 4.28 2.45 -1.74
N ASN A 299 5.23 2.31 -0.80
CA ASN A 299 5.77 1.05 -0.27
C ASN A 299 5.34 0.74 1.17
N PHE A 300 4.20 1.29 1.62
CA PHE A 300 3.54 0.84 2.84
C PHE A 300 3.51 -0.71 2.87
N PRO A 301 3.92 -1.35 3.98
CA PRO A 301 4.25 -2.76 4.04
C PRO A 301 3.13 -3.61 3.45
N ARG A 302 3.59 -4.59 2.67
CA ARG A 302 2.90 -5.59 1.85
C ARG A 302 1.62 -6.25 2.42
N ARG A 303 1.21 -5.96 3.67
CA ARG A 303 0.01 -6.52 4.31
C ARG A 303 -1.30 -5.77 4.01
N LEU A 304 -1.25 -4.56 3.45
CA LEU A 304 -2.46 -3.80 3.06
C LEU A 304 -2.57 -3.49 1.55
N GLN A 305 -1.60 -3.93 0.72
CA GLN A 305 -1.82 -4.05 -0.72
C GLN A 305 -2.69 -5.28 -1.01
N MET A 306 -3.91 -5.31 -0.47
CA MET A 306 -4.94 -6.13 -1.10
C MET A 306 -5.24 -5.50 -2.46
N PRO A 307 -5.31 -6.28 -3.56
CA PRO A 307 -5.80 -5.75 -4.83
C PRO A 307 -7.15 -5.06 -4.59
N ARG A 308 -7.42 -3.93 -5.27
CA ARG A 308 -8.61 -3.07 -5.10
C ARG A 308 -9.90 -3.79 -5.54
N CYS A 309 -10.25 -4.87 -4.86
CA CYS A 309 -11.23 -5.85 -5.33
C CYS A 309 -12.64 -5.58 -4.82
N SER A 310 -12.83 -4.60 -3.91
CA SER A 310 -14.14 -4.23 -3.36
C SER A 310 -14.21 -2.75 -2.97
N GLY A 311 -15.43 -2.21 -2.90
CA GLY A 311 -15.69 -0.85 -2.41
C GLY A 311 -15.33 -0.67 -0.93
N GLU A 312 -15.28 -1.75 -0.16
CA GLU A 312 -14.81 -1.74 1.23
C GLU A 312 -13.30 -1.49 1.29
N GLN A 313 -12.50 -2.32 0.62
CA GLN A 313 -11.04 -2.18 0.59
C GLN A 313 -10.57 -0.86 -0.02
N ASN A 314 -11.26 -0.36 -1.05
CA ASN A 314 -10.96 0.94 -1.63
C ASN A 314 -11.14 2.07 -0.62
N MET A 315 -12.25 2.05 0.14
CA MET A 315 -12.51 3.04 1.17
C MET A 315 -11.53 2.97 2.34
N MET A 316 -10.99 1.79 2.68
CA MET A 316 -9.96 1.69 3.73
C MET A 316 -8.73 2.51 3.37
N ASN A 317 -8.26 2.36 2.15
CA ASN A 317 -7.03 3.02 1.71
C ASN A 317 -7.28 4.52 1.51
N MET A 318 -8.37 4.86 0.81
CA MET A 318 -8.73 6.26 0.56
C MET A 318 -8.97 7.04 1.86
N SER A 319 -9.67 6.47 2.85
CA SER A 319 -9.96 7.18 4.09
C SER A 319 -8.70 7.54 4.87
N MET A 320 -7.71 6.64 4.94
CA MET A 320 -6.44 6.91 5.63
C MET A 320 -5.72 8.11 4.99
N THR A 321 -5.61 8.13 3.66
CA THR A 321 -4.99 9.26 2.95
C THR A 321 -5.76 10.56 3.16
N VAL A 322 -7.10 10.53 3.15
CA VAL A 322 -7.92 11.72 3.42
C VAL A 322 -7.68 12.26 4.84
N MET A 323 -7.66 11.40 5.87
CA MET A 323 -7.43 11.84 7.25
C MET A 323 -6.05 12.45 7.43
N VAL A 324 -5.01 11.81 6.89
CA VAL A 324 -3.64 12.34 6.92
C VAL A 324 -3.54 13.67 6.20
N ALA A 325 -4.07 13.77 4.97
CA ALA A 325 -4.03 15.00 4.21
C ALA A 325 -4.80 16.13 4.91
N ARG A 326 -5.96 15.84 5.53
CA ARG A 326 -6.71 16.82 6.32
C ARG A 326 -6.00 17.27 7.59
N TYR A 327 -5.17 16.41 8.18
CA TYR A 327 -4.35 16.79 9.33
C TYR A 327 -3.16 17.68 8.90
N LEU A 328 -2.56 17.42 7.74
CA LEU A 328 -1.38 18.14 7.25
C LEU A 328 -1.68 19.47 6.56
N THR A 329 -2.82 19.56 5.87
CA THR A 329 -3.15 20.74 5.06
C THR A 329 -3.33 22.01 5.90
N PRO A 330 -4.01 21.98 7.08
CA PRO A 330 -4.08 23.13 7.95
C PRO A 330 -2.69 23.52 8.48
N ASN A 331 -2.30 24.77 8.29
CA ASN A 331 -1.02 25.36 8.71
C ASN A 331 0.24 24.84 7.96
N ASP A 332 0.09 24.29 6.76
CA ASP A 332 1.20 23.86 5.89
C ASP A 332 2.20 22.89 6.57
N HIS A 333 1.65 21.94 7.33
CA HIS A 333 2.43 20.90 7.99
C HIS A 333 3.00 19.85 7.02
N TRP A 334 2.77 19.98 5.71
CA TRP A 334 3.38 19.13 4.69
C TRP A 334 4.91 19.15 4.74
N SER A 335 5.51 20.24 5.22
CA SER A 335 6.94 20.36 5.53
C SER A 335 7.47 19.35 6.56
N LEU A 336 6.59 18.78 7.41
CA LEU A 336 6.94 17.70 8.33
C LEU A 336 7.19 16.37 7.60
N VAL A 337 6.66 16.22 6.39
CA VAL A 337 6.90 15.08 5.53
C VAL A 337 8.13 15.41 4.69
N ALA A 338 9.22 14.66 4.88
CA ALA A 338 10.47 14.83 4.13
C ALA A 338 10.36 14.34 2.66
N ASP A 339 9.23 14.64 2.00
CA ASP A 339 8.94 14.36 0.60
C ASP A 339 8.16 15.53 0.00
N TYR A 340 8.83 16.27 -0.90
CA TYR A 340 8.28 17.45 -1.56
C TYR A 340 7.00 17.15 -2.37
N TYR A 341 6.83 15.93 -2.87
CA TYR A 341 5.67 15.54 -3.69
C TYR A 341 4.57 14.83 -2.88
N ALA A 342 4.65 14.86 -1.55
CA ALA A 342 3.71 14.17 -0.68
C ALA A 342 2.27 14.67 -0.83
N GLU A 343 2.09 15.99 -0.95
CA GLU A 343 0.77 16.60 -1.10
C GLU A 343 0.11 16.22 -2.43
N ASP A 344 0.83 16.40 -3.54
CA ASP A 344 0.33 16.04 -4.87
C ASP A 344 -0.03 14.55 -4.96
N ARG A 345 0.80 13.70 -4.38
CA ARG A 345 0.55 12.25 -4.32
C ARG A 345 -0.69 11.93 -3.49
N ALA A 346 -0.90 12.62 -2.36
CA ALA A 346 -2.10 12.44 -1.55
C ALA A 346 -3.35 12.80 -2.37
N ARG A 347 -3.33 13.94 -3.10
CA ARG A 347 -4.44 14.37 -3.97
C ARG A 347 -4.69 13.37 -5.11
N GLU A 348 -3.64 12.80 -5.70
CA GLU A 348 -3.73 11.76 -6.73
C GLU A 348 -4.37 10.48 -6.18
N ILE A 349 -3.93 10.01 -5.00
CA ILE A 349 -4.50 8.82 -4.34
C ILE A 349 -5.97 9.04 -4.01
N ILE A 350 -6.34 10.20 -3.47
CA ILE A 350 -7.73 10.52 -3.12
C ILE A 350 -8.60 10.59 -4.40
N SER A 351 -8.12 11.23 -5.46
CA SER A 351 -8.84 11.32 -6.74
C SER A 351 -9.03 9.95 -7.40
N SER A 352 -7.98 9.12 -7.38
CA SER A 352 -8.02 7.74 -7.87
C SER A 352 -8.97 6.88 -7.03
N GLY A 353 -8.94 7.03 -5.71
CA GLY A 353 -9.81 6.35 -4.75
C GLY A 353 -11.29 6.72 -4.95
N PHE A 354 -11.59 8.01 -5.14
CA PHE A 354 -12.93 8.49 -5.46
C PHE A 354 -13.46 7.87 -6.77
N THR A 355 -12.67 7.96 -7.85
CA THR A 355 -13.05 7.39 -9.16
C THR A 355 -13.25 5.88 -9.07
N SER A 356 -12.39 5.17 -8.33
CA SER A 356 -12.53 3.74 -8.07
C SER A 356 -13.81 3.44 -7.29
N GLN A 357 -14.16 4.26 -6.30
CA GLN A 357 -15.36 4.05 -5.47
C GLN A 357 -16.66 4.20 -6.26
N LEU A 358 -16.69 5.06 -7.28
CA LEU A 358 -17.87 5.23 -8.13
C LEU A 358 -18.25 3.96 -8.90
N HIS A 359 -17.32 3.04 -9.14
CA HIS A 359 -17.61 1.73 -9.74
C HIS A 359 -18.46 0.83 -8.84
N TYR A 360 -18.48 1.11 -7.53
CA TYR A 360 -19.28 0.39 -6.53
C TYR A 360 -20.54 1.17 -6.11
N ARG A 361 -20.80 2.33 -6.73
CA ARG A 361 -21.97 3.16 -6.48
C ARG A 361 -23.17 2.62 -7.26
N LYS A 362 -24.25 2.33 -6.55
CA LYS A 362 -25.52 1.94 -7.17
C LYS A 362 -26.32 3.13 -7.68
N SER A 363 -27.37 2.87 -8.45
CA SER A 363 -28.24 3.89 -9.04
C SER A 363 -28.95 4.77 -8.00
N ASP A 364 -29.12 4.29 -6.77
CA ASP A 364 -29.71 5.01 -5.65
C ASP A 364 -28.67 5.70 -4.75
N TYR A 365 -27.41 5.80 -5.19
CA TYR A 365 -26.27 6.38 -4.47
C TYR A 365 -25.86 5.64 -3.19
N SER A 366 -26.28 4.37 -3.07
CA SER A 366 -25.86 3.49 -1.97
C SER A 366 -24.65 2.63 -2.36
N TYR A 367 -23.93 2.15 -1.34
CA TYR A 367 -22.70 1.37 -1.52
C TYR A 367 -22.81 0.00 -0.85
N GLY A 368 -22.14 -0.98 -1.45
CA GLY A 368 -21.87 -2.31 -0.88
C GLY A 368 -20.42 -2.71 -1.20
N ALA A 369 -19.96 -3.87 -0.70
CA ALA A 369 -18.63 -4.38 -1.04
C ALA A 369 -18.47 -4.57 -2.56
N TRP A 370 -19.54 -5.06 -3.21
CA TRP A 370 -19.66 -5.23 -4.66
C TRP A 370 -21.03 -4.77 -5.17
N MET A 371 -21.14 -4.55 -6.48
CA MET A 371 -22.39 -4.09 -7.12
C MET A 371 -23.55 -5.09 -6.99
N ASN A 372 -23.26 -6.39 -6.92
CA ASN A 372 -24.25 -7.46 -6.82
C ASN A 372 -24.72 -7.75 -5.38
N GLN A 373 -24.02 -7.23 -4.37
CA GLN A 373 -24.40 -7.41 -2.96
C GLN A 373 -25.42 -6.36 -2.54
N HIS A 374 -26.26 -6.63 -1.53
CA HIS A 374 -27.13 -5.60 -0.93
C HIS A 374 -26.32 -4.43 -0.34
N SER A 375 -26.91 -3.24 -0.29
CA SER A 375 -26.22 -2.03 0.17
C SER A 375 -26.12 -2.02 1.70
N SER A 376 -24.97 -1.57 2.20
CA SER A 376 -24.74 -1.41 3.64
C SER A 376 -25.03 0.03 4.09
N THR A 377 -25.73 0.14 5.21
CA THR A 377 -26.01 1.42 5.88
C THR A 377 -24.72 2.03 6.41
N TRP A 378 -23.90 1.24 7.10
CA TRP A 378 -22.63 1.70 7.62
C TRP A 378 -21.67 2.14 6.51
N LEU A 379 -21.52 1.35 5.44
CA LEU A 379 -20.58 1.69 4.36
C LEU A 379 -21.03 2.95 3.62
N THR A 380 -22.33 3.09 3.37
CA THR A 380 -22.86 4.29 2.70
C THR A 380 -22.65 5.55 3.55
N ALA A 381 -22.84 5.46 4.88
CA ALA A 381 -22.54 6.57 5.79
C ALA A 381 -21.04 6.89 5.84
N PHE A 382 -20.18 5.87 5.87
CA PHE A 382 -18.73 6.05 5.87
C PHE A 382 -18.23 6.72 4.59
N VAL A 383 -18.72 6.28 3.42
CA VAL A 383 -18.39 6.90 2.12
C VAL A 383 -18.83 8.36 2.10
N ALA A 384 -20.06 8.67 2.51
CA ALA A 384 -20.56 10.06 2.53
C ALA A 384 -19.72 10.96 3.44
N LYS A 385 -19.34 10.48 4.64
CA LYS A 385 -18.44 11.17 5.56
C LYS A 385 -17.07 11.44 4.90
N VAL A 386 -16.39 10.41 4.42
CA VAL A 386 -15.05 10.53 3.83
C VAL A 386 -15.06 11.42 2.58
N PHE A 387 -16.09 11.33 1.74
CA PHE A 387 -16.24 12.20 0.56
C PHE A 387 -16.46 13.67 0.95
N SER A 388 -17.25 13.95 1.98
CA SER A 388 -17.41 15.31 2.49
C SER A 388 -16.09 15.89 2.99
N GLN A 389 -15.31 15.07 3.70
CA GLN A 389 -14.00 15.44 4.20
C GLN A 389 -12.96 15.64 3.07
N ALA A 390 -12.99 14.77 2.06
CA ALA A 390 -12.10 14.84 0.90
C ALA A 390 -12.40 16.03 -0.04
N LYS A 391 -13.62 16.59 0.00
CA LYS A 391 -14.02 17.76 -0.80
C LYS A 391 -13.13 19.00 -0.54
N GLN A 392 -12.53 19.10 0.64
CA GLN A 392 -11.57 20.16 0.98
C GLN A 392 -10.20 19.98 0.27
N LEU A 393 -9.92 18.77 -0.24
CA LEU A 393 -8.64 18.36 -0.82
C LEU A 393 -8.72 18.13 -2.33
N VAL A 394 -9.84 17.63 -2.84
CA VAL A 394 -10.06 17.36 -4.27
C VAL A 394 -11.49 17.67 -4.66
N PHE A 395 -11.76 17.85 -5.96
CA PHE A 395 -13.11 18.08 -6.43
C PHE A 395 -13.98 16.82 -6.28
N ILE A 396 -15.03 16.91 -5.45
CA ILE A 396 -16.05 15.88 -5.29
C ILE A 396 -17.44 16.51 -5.54
N PRO A 397 -18.23 16.01 -6.50
CA PRO A 397 -19.56 16.55 -6.75
C PRO A 397 -20.48 16.40 -5.55
N VAL A 398 -21.19 17.47 -5.19
CA VAL A 398 -22.17 17.49 -4.07
C VAL A 398 -23.25 16.43 -4.25
N SER A 399 -23.60 16.10 -5.51
CA SER A 399 -24.57 15.05 -5.83
C SER A 399 -24.16 13.68 -5.31
N GLU A 400 -22.85 13.35 -5.29
CA GLU A 400 -22.37 12.05 -4.83
C GLU A 400 -22.49 11.91 -3.31
N ILE A 401 -22.24 13.00 -2.57
CA ILE A 401 -22.37 13.03 -1.11
C ILE A 401 -23.86 13.03 -0.72
N CYS A 402 -24.61 14.00 -1.24
CA CYS A 402 -25.99 14.20 -0.83
C CYS A 402 -26.96 13.16 -1.39
N GLY A 403 -26.58 12.46 -2.48
CA GLY A 403 -27.27 11.26 -2.95
C GLY A 403 -27.26 10.15 -1.89
N SER A 404 -26.09 9.87 -1.32
CA SER A 404 -25.95 8.87 -0.25
C SER A 404 -26.71 9.28 1.02
N VAL A 405 -26.71 10.57 1.37
CA VAL A 405 -27.50 11.09 2.50
C VAL A 405 -29.00 10.87 2.31
N ARG A 406 -29.53 11.16 1.11
CA ARG A 406 -30.94 10.90 0.77
C ARG A 406 -31.30 9.42 0.93
N TRP A 407 -30.39 8.53 0.54
CA TRP A 407 -30.58 7.10 0.72
C TRP A 407 -30.58 6.69 2.20
N LEU A 408 -29.65 7.22 3.01
CA LEU A 408 -29.59 6.95 4.45
C LEU A 408 -30.87 7.38 5.16
N MET A 409 -31.42 8.56 4.82
CA MET A 409 -32.68 9.04 5.40
C MET A 409 -33.86 8.09 5.15
N ARG A 410 -33.89 7.39 4.02
CA ARG A 410 -34.92 6.36 3.72
C ARG A 410 -34.74 5.08 4.52
N LYS A 411 -33.56 4.87 5.11
CA LYS A 411 -33.23 3.73 5.98
C LYS A 411 -33.36 4.07 7.47
N GLN A 412 -33.74 5.30 7.82
CA GLN A 412 -34.00 5.67 9.20
C GLN A 412 -35.35 5.11 9.66
N ASN A 413 -35.38 4.46 10.82
CA ASN A 413 -36.61 3.98 11.44
C ASN A 413 -37.45 5.15 12.00
N GLY A 414 -38.75 4.91 12.23
CA GLY A 414 -39.65 5.92 12.80
C GLY A 414 -39.23 6.43 14.19
N ASN A 415 -38.50 5.62 14.96
CA ASN A 415 -37.94 6.01 16.26
C ASN A 415 -36.59 6.76 16.16
N GLY A 416 -36.09 7.03 14.95
CA GLY A 416 -34.81 7.72 14.71
C GLY A 416 -33.58 6.82 14.57
N SER A 417 -33.67 5.54 14.92
CA SER A 417 -32.56 4.58 14.82
C SER A 417 -32.24 4.17 13.39
N PHE A 418 -31.01 3.70 13.16
CA PHE A 418 -30.60 3.03 11.93
C PHE A 418 -30.39 1.53 12.16
N HIS A 419 -30.62 0.75 11.10
CA HIS A 419 -30.29 -0.68 11.08
C HIS A 419 -29.38 -0.98 9.88
N GLU A 420 -28.55 -2.00 10.03
CA GLU A 420 -27.73 -2.49 8.92
C GLU A 420 -28.61 -3.33 7.97
N GLY A 421 -28.50 -3.07 6.67
CA GLY A 421 -29.24 -3.76 5.61
C GLY A 421 -28.44 -4.90 4.97
N ALA A 422 -27.11 -4.86 5.07
CA ALA A 422 -26.23 -5.90 4.54
C ALA A 422 -24.97 -6.04 5.40
N PRO A 423 -24.49 -7.27 5.66
CA PRO A 423 -23.25 -7.44 6.40
C PRO A 423 -22.06 -6.90 5.61
N ILE A 424 -21.13 -6.28 6.33
CA ILE A 424 -19.83 -5.87 5.80
C ILE A 424 -18.92 -7.09 5.78
N VAL A 425 -18.29 -7.33 4.64
CA VAL A 425 -17.47 -8.53 4.43
C VAL A 425 -16.18 -8.42 5.21
N HIS A 426 -15.55 -7.25 5.15
CA HIS A 426 -14.36 -6.92 5.90
C HIS A 426 -14.73 -6.37 7.28
N LYS A 427 -15.11 -7.24 8.23
CA LYS A 427 -15.55 -6.81 9.58
C LYS A 427 -14.53 -5.98 10.37
N TYR A 428 -13.24 -6.06 10.01
CA TYR A 428 -12.22 -5.18 10.60
C TYR A 428 -12.42 -3.71 10.22
N MET A 429 -13.17 -3.44 9.15
CA MET A 429 -13.49 -2.10 8.67
C MET A 429 -14.55 -1.39 9.50
N THR A 430 -15.49 -2.14 10.08
CA THR A 430 -16.54 -1.61 10.98
C THR A 430 -16.04 -1.30 12.38
N GLY A 431 -14.82 -1.73 12.71
CA GLY A 431 -14.32 -1.67 14.09
C GLY A 431 -15.29 -2.37 15.04
N GLN A 432 -15.65 -1.70 16.12
CA GLN A 432 -16.57 -2.19 17.15
C GLN A 432 -18.03 -1.75 16.97
N VAL A 433 -18.41 -1.17 15.82
CA VAL A 433 -19.78 -0.73 15.52
C VAL A 433 -20.73 -1.93 15.45
N THR A 434 -21.22 -2.33 16.62
CA THR A 434 -22.11 -3.48 16.81
C THR A 434 -23.33 -3.03 17.61
N GLY A 435 -24.52 -3.38 17.12
CA GLY A 435 -25.79 -2.97 17.73
C GLY A 435 -26.34 -1.65 17.21
N LYS A 436 -27.62 -1.38 17.55
CA LYS A 436 -28.38 -0.25 17.01
C LYS A 436 -27.87 1.12 17.47
N VAL A 437 -27.43 1.22 18.74
CA VAL A 437 -26.93 2.49 19.31
C VAL A 437 -25.64 2.90 18.61
N ALA A 438 -24.62 2.02 18.58
CA ALA A 438 -23.34 2.32 17.93
C ALA A 438 -23.50 2.66 16.43
N LEU A 439 -24.33 1.92 15.69
CA LEU A 439 -24.60 2.22 14.28
C LEU A 439 -25.32 3.57 14.13
N THR A 440 -26.29 3.87 14.99
CA THR A 440 -26.99 5.16 14.95
C THR A 440 -26.05 6.31 15.29
N SER A 441 -25.16 6.15 16.28
CA SER A 441 -24.12 7.14 16.62
C SER A 441 -23.19 7.38 15.43
N PHE A 442 -22.73 6.30 14.76
CA PHE A 442 -21.87 6.42 13.59
C PHE A 442 -22.55 7.16 12.41
N VAL A 443 -23.79 6.78 12.07
CA VAL A 443 -24.54 7.45 11.00
C VAL A 443 -24.85 8.90 11.38
N PHE A 444 -25.15 9.17 12.64
CA PHE A 444 -25.38 10.53 13.14
C PHE A 444 -24.12 11.40 13.01
N ILE A 445 -22.94 10.91 13.42
CA ILE A 445 -21.65 11.59 13.20
C ILE A 445 -21.44 11.88 11.70
N ALA A 446 -21.66 10.88 10.83
CA ALA A 446 -21.54 11.07 9.39
C ALA A 446 -22.51 12.15 8.87
N MET A 447 -23.75 12.18 9.37
CA MET A 447 -24.71 13.24 9.02
C MET A 447 -24.25 14.62 9.50
N LEU A 448 -23.62 14.74 10.68
CA LEU A 448 -23.07 16.01 11.15
C LEU A 448 -21.90 16.49 10.28
N GLU A 449 -21.02 15.60 9.87
CA GLU A 449 -19.86 15.88 9.00
C GLU A 449 -20.24 16.31 7.57
N VAL A 450 -21.42 15.90 7.08
CA VAL A 450 -21.94 16.31 5.77
C VAL A 450 -22.91 17.49 5.84
N ARG A 451 -23.21 18.02 7.05
CA ARG A 451 -24.24 19.04 7.29
C ARG A 451 -24.04 20.26 6.41
N GLU A 452 -22.84 20.84 6.41
CA GLU A 452 -22.54 22.05 5.61
C GLU A 452 -22.73 21.82 4.11
N THR A 453 -22.46 20.60 3.64
CA THR A 453 -22.58 20.26 2.22
C THR A 453 -24.01 19.92 1.80
N CYS A 454 -24.83 19.34 2.68
CA CYS A 454 -26.14 18.80 2.28
C CYS A 454 -27.37 19.52 2.85
N ILE A 455 -27.23 20.42 3.83
CA ILE A 455 -28.37 21.08 4.48
C ILE A 455 -29.30 21.82 3.49
N ASN A 456 -28.73 22.43 2.45
CA ASN A 456 -29.49 23.17 1.42
C ASN A 456 -29.84 22.31 0.18
N HIS A 457 -29.34 21.08 0.11
CA HIS A 457 -29.49 20.19 -1.05
C HIS A 457 -30.39 18.99 -0.80
N VAL A 458 -30.75 18.74 0.46
CA VAL A 458 -31.53 17.58 0.88
C VAL A 458 -32.70 18.04 1.74
N GLU A 459 -33.90 17.99 1.16
CA GLU A 459 -35.13 18.27 1.88
C GLU A 459 -35.34 17.28 3.03
N GLY A 460 -35.71 17.77 4.21
CA GLY A 460 -35.92 16.94 5.40
C GLY A 460 -34.65 16.48 6.11
N PHE A 461 -33.48 17.02 5.74
CA PHE A 461 -32.20 16.70 6.38
C PHE A 461 -32.20 17.02 7.87
N THR A 462 -32.52 18.26 8.26
CA THR A 462 -32.52 18.69 9.67
C THR A 462 -33.45 17.82 10.54
N PRO A 463 -34.71 17.56 10.18
CA PRO A 463 -35.57 16.63 10.92
C PRO A 463 -35.01 15.21 11.04
N ALA A 464 -34.33 14.70 10.02
CA ALA A 464 -33.73 13.36 10.08
C ALA A 464 -32.58 13.30 11.10
N VAL A 465 -31.74 14.34 11.12
CA VAL A 465 -30.65 14.48 12.08
C VAL A 465 -31.20 14.63 13.51
N GLU A 466 -32.23 15.44 13.71
CA GLU A 466 -32.89 15.61 15.03
C GLU A 466 -33.53 14.31 15.54
N ARG A 467 -34.15 13.49 14.67
CA ARG A 467 -34.67 12.17 15.07
C ARG A 467 -33.56 11.24 15.54
N ALA A 468 -32.41 11.24 14.86
CA ALA A 468 -31.27 10.44 15.27
C ALA A 468 -30.71 10.91 16.61
N HIS A 469 -30.58 12.23 16.79
CA HIS A 469 -30.22 12.85 18.06
C HIS A 469 -31.15 12.40 19.19
N ASN A 470 -32.47 12.56 19.02
CA ASN A 470 -33.46 12.20 20.04
C ASN A 470 -33.41 10.72 20.42
N TYR A 471 -33.17 9.83 19.44
CA TYR A 471 -32.92 8.42 19.72
C TYR A 471 -31.69 8.20 20.59
N LEU A 472 -30.57 8.87 20.28
CA LEU A 472 -29.34 8.74 21.08
C LEU A 472 -29.53 9.31 22.48
N THR A 473 -30.17 10.46 22.63
CA THR A 473 -30.50 11.08 23.90
C THR A 473 -31.34 10.15 24.79
N SER A 474 -32.33 9.45 24.22
CA SER A 474 -33.18 8.53 25.00
C SER A 474 -32.45 7.25 25.42
N HIS A 475 -31.45 6.81 24.67
CA HIS A 475 -30.67 5.59 24.95
C HIS A 475 -29.32 5.88 25.61
N ALA A 476 -28.95 7.14 25.81
CA ALA A 476 -27.71 7.56 26.49
C ALA A 476 -27.67 7.15 27.96
N LYS A 477 -28.82 6.85 28.57
CA LYS A 477 -28.96 6.34 29.95
C LYS A 477 -28.95 4.82 30.03
N ASP A 478 -28.94 4.11 28.91
CA ASP A 478 -28.84 2.66 28.90
C ASP A 478 -27.49 2.20 29.48
N ASN A 479 -27.38 0.91 29.79
CA ASN A 479 -26.15 0.26 30.23
C ASN A 479 -25.16 0.11 29.06
N LEU A 480 -24.67 1.22 28.54
CA LEU A 480 -23.58 1.32 27.58
C LEU A 480 -22.23 1.30 28.32
N ASP A 481 -21.28 0.54 27.81
CA ASP A 481 -19.91 0.45 28.27
C ASP A 481 -18.93 0.46 27.08
N GLY A 482 -17.64 0.74 27.34
CA GLY A 482 -16.58 0.71 26.33
C GLY A 482 -16.90 1.50 25.06
N PHE A 483 -16.89 0.82 23.90
CA PHE A 483 -17.04 1.45 22.59
C PHE A 483 -18.41 2.13 22.37
N PRO A 484 -19.57 1.46 22.54
CA PRO A 484 -20.88 2.12 22.41
C PRO A 484 -21.04 3.39 23.26
N LEU A 485 -20.45 3.43 24.45
CA LEU A 485 -20.47 4.63 25.29
C LEU A 485 -19.60 5.74 24.70
N ALA A 486 -18.35 5.43 24.30
CA ALA A 486 -17.41 6.39 23.74
C ALA A 486 -17.92 7.05 22.44
N ILE A 487 -18.41 6.26 21.48
CA ILE A 487 -18.94 6.80 20.22
C ILE A 487 -20.20 7.64 20.45
N THR A 488 -21.06 7.25 21.40
CA THR A 488 -22.29 8.00 21.72
C THR A 488 -21.97 9.32 22.44
N ALA A 489 -20.99 9.30 23.36
CA ALA A 489 -20.48 10.53 23.99
C ALA A 489 -20.01 11.51 22.93
N TYR A 490 -19.08 11.09 22.06
CA TYR A 490 -18.58 11.94 20.98
C TYR A 490 -19.69 12.46 20.06
N ALA A 491 -20.63 11.58 19.66
CA ALA A 491 -21.72 11.95 18.78
C ALA A 491 -22.62 13.05 19.38
N LEU A 492 -22.95 12.95 20.68
CA LEU A 492 -23.74 13.96 21.39
C LEU A 492 -22.95 15.25 21.63
N SER A 493 -21.66 15.14 21.99
CA SER A 493 -20.77 16.30 22.16
C SER A 493 -20.60 17.08 20.85
N LEU A 494 -20.51 16.39 19.71
CA LEU A 494 -20.41 17.00 18.38
C LEU A 494 -21.68 17.78 17.99
N TRP A 495 -22.85 17.37 18.51
CA TRP A 495 -24.11 18.08 18.29
C TRP A 495 -24.20 19.36 19.13
N ASN A 496 -24.03 19.22 20.46
CA ASN A 496 -24.07 20.33 21.39
C ASN A 496 -23.47 19.93 22.76
N THR A 497 -22.27 20.43 23.06
CA THR A 497 -21.61 20.19 24.36
C THR A 497 -22.33 20.79 25.56
N SER A 498 -23.24 21.75 25.35
CA SER A 498 -24.01 22.36 26.43
C SER A 498 -25.20 21.53 26.89
N ASP A 499 -25.63 20.55 26.10
CA ASP A 499 -26.77 19.68 26.41
C ASP A 499 -26.52 18.87 27.70
N GLU A 500 -27.55 18.73 28.54
CA GLU A 500 -27.46 18.01 29.82
C GLU A 500 -27.13 16.55 29.61
N VAL A 501 -27.67 15.93 28.54
CA VAL A 501 -27.42 14.52 28.25
C VAL A 501 -26.01 14.32 27.71
N ALA A 502 -25.51 15.22 26.84
CA ALA A 502 -24.11 15.19 26.41
C ALA A 502 -23.14 15.26 27.59
N LYS A 503 -23.34 16.22 28.53
CA LYS A 503 -22.53 16.34 29.76
C LYS A 503 -22.63 15.09 30.63
N PHE A 504 -23.82 14.55 30.83
CA PHE A 504 -24.03 13.32 31.60
C PHE A 504 -23.31 12.12 30.97
N THR A 505 -23.41 11.94 29.66
CA THR A 505 -22.73 10.85 28.95
C THR A 505 -21.21 11.00 29.00
N MET A 506 -20.70 12.23 28.89
CA MET A 506 -19.27 12.51 29.03
C MET A 506 -18.75 12.19 30.44
N GLN A 507 -19.48 12.61 31.49
CA GLN A 507 -19.15 12.25 32.87
C GLN A 507 -19.13 10.73 33.08
N ARG A 508 -20.13 10.02 32.55
CA ARG A 508 -20.15 8.55 32.58
C ARG A 508 -18.93 7.95 31.90
N LEU A 509 -18.58 8.45 30.72
CA LEU A 509 -17.39 7.99 29.99
C LEU A 509 -16.14 8.16 30.86
N ASN A 510 -15.92 9.34 31.44
CA ASN A 510 -14.78 9.62 32.31
C ASN A 510 -14.69 8.66 33.50
N THR A 511 -15.82 8.38 34.17
CA THR A 511 -15.86 7.43 35.30
C THR A 511 -15.65 5.97 34.90
N SER A 512 -15.94 5.62 33.65
CA SER A 512 -15.79 4.24 33.15
C SER A 512 -14.38 3.92 32.63
N GLY A 513 -13.55 4.95 32.40
CA GLY A 513 -12.20 4.78 31.88
C GLY A 513 -11.25 4.15 32.90
N THR A 514 -10.35 3.30 32.43
CA THR A 514 -9.23 2.83 33.25
C THR A 514 -8.19 3.94 33.30
N GLN A 515 -7.99 4.51 34.49
CA GLN A 515 -7.14 5.67 34.71
C GLN A 515 -5.88 5.32 35.52
N THR A 516 -4.74 5.84 35.08
CA THR A 516 -3.49 5.93 35.84
C THR A 516 -3.09 7.41 35.96
N GLU A 517 -1.96 7.70 36.60
CA GLU A 517 -1.43 9.07 36.66
C GLU A 517 -1.16 9.66 35.25
N GLU A 518 -0.75 8.81 34.30
CA GLU A 518 -0.31 9.23 32.97
C GLU A 518 -1.29 8.92 31.83
N PHE A 519 -2.22 7.97 32.03
CA PHE A 519 -3.04 7.42 30.97
C PHE A 519 -4.51 7.31 31.37
N ILE A 520 -5.39 7.48 30.38
CA ILE A 520 -6.77 7.05 30.44
C ILE A 520 -7.08 6.28 29.16
N HIS A 521 -7.70 5.12 29.29
CA HIS A 521 -8.15 4.35 28.14
C HIS A 521 -9.45 3.61 28.44
N TRP A 522 -10.18 3.32 27.38
CA TRP A 522 -11.47 2.63 27.45
C TRP A 522 -11.33 1.28 26.75
N GLY A 523 -10.99 0.26 27.53
CA GLY A 523 -10.89 -1.11 27.05
C GLY A 523 -12.22 -1.86 27.13
N SER A 524 -12.41 -2.83 26.23
CA SER A 524 -13.38 -3.90 26.43
C SER A 524 -12.64 -5.24 26.39
N ASN A 525 -13.26 -6.33 26.83
CA ASN A 525 -12.72 -7.69 26.74
C ASN A 525 -12.49 -8.19 25.29
N ARG A 526 -12.65 -7.32 24.27
CA ARG A 526 -12.62 -7.64 22.84
C ARG A 526 -11.27 -7.37 22.16
N GLY A 527 -10.21 -7.08 22.92
CA GLY A 527 -8.82 -6.98 22.43
C GLY A 527 -8.31 -5.55 22.20
N LYS A 528 -7.02 -5.45 21.82
CA LYS A 528 -6.26 -4.18 21.72
C LYS A 528 -6.91 -3.18 20.76
N ALA A 529 -7.26 -3.59 19.53
CA ALA A 529 -7.87 -2.72 18.52
C ALA A 529 -9.14 -2.00 19.02
N ALA A 530 -10.01 -2.73 19.74
CA ALA A 530 -11.26 -2.19 20.31
C ALA A 530 -10.99 -1.11 21.35
N ALA A 531 -9.94 -1.28 22.16
CA ALA A 531 -9.54 -0.32 23.17
C ALA A 531 -8.99 0.97 22.54
N VAL A 532 -8.23 0.84 21.45
CA VAL A 532 -7.72 2.00 20.71
C VAL A 532 -8.87 2.79 20.09
N GLU A 533 -9.81 2.12 19.43
CA GLU A 533 -10.98 2.78 18.81
C GLU A 533 -11.83 3.53 19.83
N SER A 534 -12.14 2.88 20.96
CA SER A 534 -12.93 3.49 22.03
C SER A 534 -12.23 4.70 22.64
N THR A 535 -10.90 4.60 22.83
CA THR A 535 -10.10 5.70 23.40
C THR A 535 -9.94 6.85 22.41
N ALA A 536 -9.89 6.60 21.11
CA ALA A 536 -9.90 7.64 20.09
C ALA A 536 -11.22 8.43 20.08
N TYR A 537 -12.37 7.75 20.15
CA TYR A 537 -13.67 8.44 20.29
C TYR A 537 -13.78 9.19 21.62
N GLY A 538 -13.26 8.62 22.72
CA GLY A 538 -13.22 9.30 24.02
C GLY A 538 -12.33 10.55 24.01
N LEU A 539 -11.18 10.50 23.34
CA LEU A 539 -10.32 11.66 23.11
C LEU A 539 -11.07 12.74 22.32
N LEU A 540 -11.73 12.38 21.22
CA LEU A 540 -12.50 13.34 20.42
C LEU A 540 -13.63 13.98 21.24
N ALA A 541 -14.32 13.21 22.09
CA ALA A 541 -15.33 13.75 23.00
C ALA A 541 -14.73 14.73 24.03
N ALA A 542 -13.60 14.37 24.66
CA ALA A 542 -12.89 15.22 25.61
C ALA A 542 -12.43 16.56 24.99
N ILE A 543 -11.96 16.52 23.74
CA ILE A 543 -11.57 17.74 23.01
C ILE A 543 -12.80 18.64 22.77
N GLN A 544 -13.96 18.08 22.40
CA GLN A 544 -15.17 18.88 22.22
C GLN A 544 -15.62 19.57 23.52
N HIS A 545 -15.43 18.92 24.66
CA HIS A 545 -15.75 19.45 25.99
C HIS A 545 -14.63 20.31 26.60
N GLU A 546 -13.53 20.55 25.89
CA GLU A 546 -12.36 21.29 26.38
C GLU A 546 -11.72 20.69 27.64
N GLU A 547 -11.87 19.37 27.85
CA GLU A 547 -11.30 18.63 28.98
C GLU A 547 -9.82 18.26 28.73
N GLY A 548 -8.94 19.27 28.77
CA GLY A 548 -7.54 19.15 28.37
C GLY A 548 -6.75 18.04 29.06
N GLU A 549 -6.94 17.83 30.37
CA GLU A 549 -6.22 16.79 31.13
C GLU A 549 -6.57 15.37 30.64
N ILE A 550 -7.87 15.12 30.42
CA ILE A 550 -8.35 13.81 29.96
C ILE A 550 -7.93 13.57 28.52
N ALA A 551 -8.05 14.60 27.68
CA ALA A 551 -7.59 14.55 26.29
C ALA A 551 -6.08 14.22 26.22
N GLU A 552 -5.26 14.88 27.05
CA GLU A 552 -3.82 14.62 27.08
C GLU A 552 -3.49 13.19 27.52
N LYS A 553 -4.11 12.70 28.60
CA LYS A 553 -3.91 11.32 29.08
C LYS A 553 -4.34 10.28 28.05
N ALA A 554 -5.43 10.52 27.31
CA ALA A 554 -5.91 9.63 26.27
C ALA A 554 -4.98 9.64 25.04
N ALA A 555 -4.54 10.82 24.61
CA ALA A 555 -3.60 10.99 23.50
C ALA A 555 -2.24 10.31 23.80
N ASN A 556 -1.71 10.48 25.02
CA ASN A 556 -0.50 9.81 25.47
C ASN A 556 -0.63 8.29 25.40
N TRP A 557 -1.77 7.73 25.84
CA TRP A 557 -1.98 6.30 25.76
C TRP A 557 -2.06 5.80 24.31
N LEU A 558 -2.83 6.48 23.44
CA LEU A 558 -2.98 6.15 22.02
C LEU A 558 -1.63 6.16 21.29
N SER A 559 -0.76 7.10 21.64
CA SER A 559 0.60 7.20 21.10
C SER A 559 1.44 5.93 21.35
N LEU A 560 1.15 5.18 22.42
CA LEU A 560 1.86 3.94 22.72
C LEU A 560 1.24 2.71 22.04
N GLN A 561 0.10 2.86 21.35
CA GLN A 561 -0.64 1.73 20.78
C GLN A 561 -0.26 1.41 19.33
N SER A 562 0.43 2.32 18.63
CA SER A 562 0.89 2.09 17.26
C SER A 562 1.84 0.89 17.21
N THR A 563 1.65 -0.01 16.26
CA THR A 563 2.42 -1.26 16.12
C THR A 563 3.31 -1.28 14.89
N GLY A 564 4.45 -1.97 15.01
CA GLY A 564 5.35 -2.32 13.91
C GLY A 564 6.15 -1.17 13.29
N PHE A 565 6.93 -1.53 12.26
CA PHE A 565 7.75 -0.66 11.43
C PHE A 565 6.88 0.24 10.55
N GLY A 566 6.25 1.23 11.17
CA GLY A 566 5.55 2.33 10.50
C GLY A 566 4.26 2.83 11.14
N GLY A 567 3.99 2.46 12.40
CA GLY A 567 2.95 3.09 13.21
C GLY A 567 1.52 2.67 12.84
N TYR A 568 1.30 1.40 12.48
CA TYR A 568 -0.02 0.90 12.08
C TYR A 568 -0.88 0.59 13.29
N PHE A 569 -2.19 0.68 13.07
CA PHE A 569 -3.18 0.13 13.98
C PHE A 569 -3.85 -1.10 13.38
N GLN A 570 -4.31 -2.01 14.22
CA GLN A 570 -4.85 -3.33 13.81
C GLN A 570 -6.16 -3.26 12.99
N SER A 571 -6.74 -2.07 12.78
CA SER A 571 -7.99 -1.91 12.02
C SER A 571 -8.15 -0.52 11.41
N THR A 572 -8.95 -0.42 10.34
CA THR A 572 -9.17 0.81 9.57
C THR A 572 -9.85 1.93 10.35
N GLN A 573 -10.71 1.64 11.34
CA GLN A 573 -11.33 2.71 12.15
C GLN A 573 -10.39 3.27 13.22
N VAL A 574 -9.33 2.53 13.54
CA VAL A 574 -8.35 2.90 14.56
C VAL A 574 -7.20 3.70 13.95
N GLN A 575 -6.90 3.42 12.68
CA GLN A 575 -5.90 4.12 11.89
C GLN A 575 -6.44 5.42 11.32
#